data_AF-K3WWY5-F1
#
_entry.id   AF-K3WWY5-F1
#
_cell.length_a   1.000
_cell.length_b   1.000
_cell.length_c   1.000
_cell.angle_alpha   90.00
_cell.angle_beta   90.00
_cell.angle_gamma   90.00
#
_symmetry.space_group_name_H-M   'P 1'
#
loop_
_entity.id
_entity.type
_entity.pdbx_description
1 polymer ?
#
loop_
_entity_poly.entity_id
_entity_poly.type
_entity_poly.pdbx_seq_one_letter_code
_entity_poly.pdbx_strand_id
1 'polypeptide(L)'
;MPSFKTSRYKVYLERLHYFWKHAGFLLEICWRKPFLKWKFFNKRSSRIAVDALAARIVPDPSVQTCIAYGNWSRRDGIKGHASSPVKGLQQALAKRAKVVILDEFKTSKLCSTCHRELSPVSYLVDPDLDKRRKRAGKIISRYHSEERKLVECHAVLRCDQKKCEASYWNRDVNAAINIVNLLKYEIEHGGRMAAFARVQDRRD
;
A
#
# COMPACT_ATOMS: atom_id res chain seq x y z
N MET A 1 8.01 33.65 -24.91
CA MET A 1 9.38 33.87 -24.38
C MET A 1 10.38 33.36 -25.41
N PRO A 2 11.25 34.21 -25.97
CA PRO A 2 12.27 33.79 -26.92
C PRO A 2 13.30 32.86 -26.25
N SER A 3 13.79 31.85 -26.98
CA SER A 3 14.77 30.88 -26.46
C SER A 3 16.13 31.55 -26.19
N PHE A 4 16.82 31.20 -25.09
CA PHE A 4 18.18 31.68 -24.81
C PHE A 4 19.27 30.94 -25.61
N LYS A 5 18.92 29.87 -26.32
CA LYS A 5 19.88 29.10 -27.12
C LYS A 5 20.20 29.88 -28.41
N THR A 6 21.22 30.73 -28.36
CA THR A 6 21.75 31.49 -29.52
C THR A 6 23.26 31.54 -29.49
N SER A 7 23.89 31.38 -30.65
CA SER A 7 25.34 31.55 -30.82
C SER A 7 25.77 33.02 -31.00
N ARG A 8 24.83 33.94 -31.28
CA ARG A 8 25.11 35.35 -31.58
C ARG A 8 24.90 36.24 -30.34
N TYR A 9 25.96 36.93 -29.92
CA TYR A 9 25.97 37.77 -28.72
C TYR A 9 24.92 38.90 -28.71
N LYS A 10 24.78 39.64 -29.82
CA LYS A 10 23.81 40.75 -29.90
C LYS A 10 22.36 40.28 -29.69
N VAL A 11 22.02 39.16 -30.32
CA VAL A 11 20.70 38.52 -30.20
C VAL A 11 20.45 38.01 -28.77
N TYR A 12 21.49 37.56 -28.08
CA TYR A 12 21.39 37.19 -26.67
C TYR A 12 21.05 38.40 -25.78
N LEU A 13 21.72 39.54 -25.96
CA LEU A 13 21.44 40.77 -25.20
C LEU A 13 20.02 41.30 -25.42
N GLU A 14 19.54 41.31 -26.66
CA GLU A 14 18.16 41.72 -26.97
C GLU A 14 17.14 40.80 -26.27
N ARG A 15 17.39 39.50 -26.26
CA ARG A 15 16.53 38.51 -25.58
C ARG A 15 16.60 38.66 -24.05
N LEU A 16 17.78 38.98 -23.51
CA LEU A 16 17.95 39.26 -22.09
C LEU A 16 17.18 40.52 -21.69
N HIS A 17 17.25 41.58 -22.49
CA HIS A 17 16.51 42.82 -22.25
C HIS A 17 14.99 42.59 -22.33
N TYR A 18 14.51 41.83 -23.32
CA TYR A 18 13.12 41.41 -23.43
C TYR A 18 12.68 40.60 -22.20
N PHE A 19 13.51 39.64 -21.75
CA PHE A 19 13.23 38.85 -20.55
C PHE A 19 13.12 39.74 -19.31
N TRP A 20 14.05 40.67 -19.13
CA TRP A 20 14.05 41.60 -17.99
C TRP A 20 12.80 42.48 -17.97
N LYS A 21 12.43 43.05 -19.13
CA LYS A 21 11.21 43.86 -19.29
C LYS A 21 9.93 43.09 -18.91
N HIS A 22 9.90 41.79 -19.17
CA HIS A 22 8.75 40.93 -18.90
C HIS A 22 8.92 40.03 -17.66
N ALA A 23 9.96 40.26 -16.85
CA ALA A 23 10.30 39.40 -15.71
C ALA A 23 9.18 39.35 -14.67
N GLY A 24 8.54 40.48 -14.38
CA GLY A 24 7.41 40.55 -13.44
C GLY A 24 6.24 39.65 -13.85
N PHE A 25 5.84 39.70 -15.12
CA PHE A 25 4.78 38.83 -15.68
C PHE A 25 5.17 37.34 -15.64
N LEU A 26 6.43 37.02 -15.93
CA LEU A 26 6.93 35.64 -15.88
C LEU A 26 7.00 35.11 -14.45
N LEU A 27 7.41 35.95 -13.50
CA LEU A 27 7.40 35.62 -12.07
C LEU A 27 5.96 35.42 -11.59
N GLU A 28 5.02 36.26 -12.01
CA GLU A 28 3.61 36.09 -11.69
C GLU A 28 3.04 34.77 -12.25
N ILE A 29 3.38 34.39 -13.49
CA ILE A 29 3.01 33.08 -14.04
C ILE A 29 3.65 31.94 -13.25
N CYS A 30 4.94 32.04 -12.91
CA CYS A 30 5.64 31.04 -12.11
C CYS A 30 5.02 30.90 -10.72
N TRP A 31 4.60 32.01 -10.12
CA TRP A 31 3.93 32.11 -8.83
C TRP A 31 2.48 31.61 -8.88
N ARG A 32 1.81 31.76 -10.02
CA ARG A 32 0.47 31.20 -10.27
C ARG A 32 0.49 29.71 -10.65
N LYS A 33 1.62 29.17 -11.11
CA LYS A 33 1.79 27.75 -11.52
C LYS A 33 2.59 26.81 -10.58
N PRO A 34 2.89 27.11 -9.30
CA PRO A 34 3.69 26.23 -8.44
C PRO A 34 2.98 24.89 -8.20
N PHE A 35 1.65 24.91 -8.15
CA PHE A 35 0.82 23.74 -7.93
C PHE A 35 0.93 22.68 -9.03
N LEU A 36 1.12 23.08 -10.30
CA LEU A 36 1.27 22.13 -11.41
C LEU A 36 2.63 21.41 -11.35
N LYS A 37 3.71 22.15 -11.06
CA LYS A 37 5.04 21.56 -10.86
C LYS A 37 5.06 20.63 -9.64
N TRP A 38 4.38 21.03 -8.57
CA TRP A 38 4.25 20.21 -7.35
C TRP A 38 3.44 18.92 -7.59
N LYS A 39 2.31 19.00 -8.31
CA LYS A 39 1.54 17.82 -8.72
C LYS A 39 2.38 16.85 -9.55
N PHE A 40 3.14 17.36 -10.51
CA PHE A 40 4.05 16.54 -11.32
C PHE A 40 5.13 15.89 -10.47
N PHE A 41 5.77 16.65 -9.58
CA PHE A 41 6.78 16.13 -8.66
C PHE A 41 6.22 15.03 -7.78
N ASN A 42 5.07 15.24 -7.13
CA ASN A 42 4.42 14.23 -6.29
C ASN A 42 4.10 12.96 -7.06
N LYS A 43 3.56 13.08 -8.29
CA LYS A 43 3.25 11.93 -9.14
C LYS A 43 4.52 11.17 -9.53
N ARG A 44 5.59 11.88 -9.88
CA ARG A 44 6.90 11.29 -10.17
C ARG A 44 7.48 10.57 -8.96
N SER A 45 7.50 11.23 -7.79
CA SER A 45 8.03 10.67 -6.55
C SER A 45 7.24 9.43 -6.10
N SER A 46 5.91 9.47 -6.20
CA SER A 46 5.06 8.30 -5.94
C SER A 46 5.40 7.14 -6.86
N ARG A 47 5.59 7.39 -8.17
CA ARG A 47 5.99 6.36 -9.12
C ARG A 47 7.36 5.76 -8.79
N ILE A 48 8.35 6.60 -8.47
CA ILE A 48 9.69 6.14 -8.09
C ILE A 48 9.63 5.25 -6.84
N ALA A 49 8.87 5.65 -5.82
CA ALA A 49 8.71 4.86 -4.61
C ALA A 49 8.06 3.50 -4.87
N VAL A 50 7.04 3.46 -5.74
CA VAL A 50 6.36 2.22 -6.13
C VAL A 50 7.27 1.31 -6.98
N ASP A 51 7.99 1.88 -7.94
CA ASP A 51 8.95 1.14 -8.77
C ASP A 51 10.09 0.57 -7.90
N ALA A 52 10.56 1.32 -6.90
CA ALA A 52 11.54 0.85 -5.92
C ALA A 52 11.01 -0.28 -5.04
N LEU A 53 9.75 -0.20 -4.60
CA LEU A 53 9.10 -1.28 -3.86
C LEU A 53 8.96 -2.55 -4.72
N ALA A 54 8.55 -2.41 -5.99
CA ALA A 54 8.46 -3.53 -6.91
C ALA A 54 9.82 -4.18 -7.16
N ALA A 55 10.90 -3.39 -7.27
CA ALA A 55 12.26 -3.90 -7.37
C ALA A 55 12.75 -4.59 -6.09
N ARG A 56 12.26 -4.20 -4.92
CA ARG A 56 12.55 -4.92 -3.66
C ARG A 56 11.83 -6.26 -3.57
N ILE A 57 10.62 -6.36 -4.10
CA ILE A 57 9.82 -7.60 -4.09
C ILE A 57 10.36 -8.60 -5.11
N VAL A 58 10.65 -8.12 -6.33
CA VAL A 58 11.28 -8.91 -7.39
C VAL A 58 12.56 -8.19 -7.79
N PRO A 59 13.72 -8.55 -7.22
CA PRO A 59 15.02 -7.96 -7.57
C PRO A 59 15.38 -8.18 -9.04
N ASP A 60 15.22 -9.43 -9.51
CA ASP A 60 15.57 -9.85 -10.85
C ASP A 60 14.31 -10.02 -11.71
N PRO A 61 14.09 -9.17 -12.73
CA PRO A 61 12.97 -9.31 -13.65
C PRO A 61 13.06 -10.65 -14.39
N SER A 62 12.00 -11.45 -14.33
CA SER A 62 11.93 -12.71 -15.07
C SER A 62 10.49 -13.07 -15.38
N VAL A 63 10.26 -13.56 -16.60
CA VAL A 63 8.96 -14.09 -17.04
C VAL A 63 8.60 -15.40 -16.34
N GLN A 64 9.59 -16.11 -15.78
CA GLN A 64 9.39 -17.34 -15.02
C GLN A 64 8.93 -17.07 -13.59
N THR A 65 9.23 -15.88 -13.06
CA THR A 65 8.77 -15.47 -11.73
C THR A 65 7.29 -15.13 -11.80
N CYS A 66 6.49 -15.78 -10.95
CA CYS A 66 5.06 -15.52 -10.82
C CYS A 66 4.76 -14.92 -9.44
N ILE A 67 3.97 -13.86 -9.41
CA ILE A 67 3.51 -13.20 -8.18
C ILE A 67 2.01 -13.40 -8.06
N ALA A 68 1.59 -14.03 -6.97
CA ALA A 68 0.21 -14.05 -6.54
C ALA A 68 -0.13 -12.73 -5.84
N TYR A 69 -1.17 -12.03 -6.29
CA TYR A 69 -1.57 -10.73 -5.76
C TYR A 69 -3.06 -10.75 -5.40
N GLY A 70 -3.39 -10.31 -4.20
CA GLY A 70 -4.78 -10.25 -3.74
C GLY A 70 -5.61 -9.18 -4.45
N ASN A 71 -6.89 -9.49 -4.74
CA ASN A 71 -7.81 -8.63 -5.46
C ASN A 71 -8.51 -7.56 -4.58
N TRP A 72 -7.78 -6.93 -3.66
CA TRP A 72 -8.30 -5.89 -2.77
C TRP A 72 -9.15 -4.84 -3.52
N SER A 73 -10.46 -4.83 -3.22
CA SER A 73 -11.47 -4.07 -3.98
C SER A 73 -12.12 -2.94 -3.19
N ARG A 74 -11.67 -2.66 -1.95
CA ARG A 74 -12.26 -1.59 -1.13
C ARG A 74 -11.99 -0.23 -1.76
N ARG A 75 -13.07 0.46 -2.14
CA ARG A 75 -13.03 1.77 -2.82
C ARG A 75 -12.65 2.91 -1.87
N ASP A 76 -13.09 2.80 -0.62
CA ASP A 76 -12.76 3.76 0.42
C ASP A 76 -11.41 3.38 1.04
N GLY A 77 -10.45 4.29 0.95
CA GLY A 77 -9.15 4.12 1.58
C GLY A 77 -9.27 3.86 3.09
N ILE A 78 -8.20 3.37 3.71
CA ILE A 78 -8.18 3.19 5.16
C ILE A 78 -8.36 4.56 5.83
N LYS A 79 -9.34 4.66 6.74
CA LYS A 79 -9.68 5.91 7.43
C LYS A 79 -8.43 6.55 8.04
N GLY A 80 -8.17 7.80 7.68
CA GLY A 80 -7.01 8.57 8.19
C GLY A 80 -5.70 8.33 7.43
N HIS A 81 -5.72 7.51 6.39
CA HIS A 81 -4.56 7.25 5.54
C HIS A 81 -4.83 7.62 4.08
N ALA A 82 -3.77 7.96 3.36
CA ALA A 82 -3.85 8.14 1.91
C ALA A 82 -4.21 6.80 1.24
N SER A 83 -4.89 6.87 0.10
CA SER A 83 -5.20 5.70 -0.71
C SER A 83 -3.92 4.95 -1.09
N SER A 84 -3.90 3.65 -0.80
CA SER A 84 -2.75 2.81 -1.12
C SER A 84 -2.59 2.69 -2.65
N PRO A 85 -1.37 2.68 -3.19
CA PRO A 85 -1.11 2.67 -4.63
C PRO A 85 -1.28 1.27 -5.25
N VAL A 86 -2.39 0.58 -4.98
CA VAL A 86 -2.64 -0.83 -5.37
C VAL A 86 -2.45 -1.03 -6.87
N LYS A 87 -3.16 -0.25 -7.69
CA LYS A 87 -3.05 -0.32 -9.17
C LYS A 87 -1.64 0.02 -9.67
N GLY A 88 -0.99 1.02 -9.05
CA GLY A 88 0.35 1.43 -9.43
C GLY A 88 1.38 0.36 -9.14
N LEU A 89 1.28 -0.27 -7.96
CA LEU A 89 2.15 -1.37 -7.56
C LEU A 89 1.95 -2.60 -8.43
N GLN A 90 0.70 -2.96 -8.71
CA GLN A 90 0.39 -4.05 -9.64
C GLN A 90 1.03 -3.84 -11.02
N GLN A 91 0.92 -2.63 -11.58
CA GLN A 91 1.55 -2.28 -12.86
C GLN A 91 3.07 -2.31 -12.79
N ALA A 92 3.68 -1.86 -11.68
CA ALA A 92 5.13 -1.91 -11.50
C ALA A 92 5.64 -3.35 -11.38
N LEU A 93 4.91 -4.21 -10.68
CA LEU A 93 5.21 -5.65 -10.57
C LEU A 93 5.05 -6.36 -11.92
N ALA A 94 4.01 -6.03 -12.69
CA ALA A 94 3.76 -6.63 -14.01
C ALA A 94 4.87 -6.33 -15.05
N LYS A 95 5.66 -5.26 -14.85
CA LYS A 95 6.85 -5.00 -15.67
C LYS A 95 8.03 -5.91 -15.34
N ARG A 96 8.01 -6.57 -14.17
CA ARG A 96 9.12 -7.37 -13.65
C ARG A 96 8.82 -8.87 -13.62
N ALA A 97 7.57 -9.25 -13.44
CA ALA A 97 7.15 -10.64 -13.27
C ALA A 97 5.71 -10.84 -13.75
N LYS A 98 5.31 -12.10 -13.95
CA LYS A 98 3.91 -12.43 -14.23
C LYS A 98 3.08 -12.24 -12.96
N VAL A 99 2.11 -11.34 -12.99
CA VAL A 99 1.23 -11.09 -11.83
C VAL A 99 -0.12 -11.78 -12.05
N VAL A 100 -0.51 -12.64 -11.12
CA VAL A 100 -1.80 -13.32 -11.09
C VAL A 100 -2.64 -12.74 -9.96
N ILE A 101 -3.83 -12.26 -10.29
CA ILE A 101 -4.77 -11.68 -9.32
C ILE A 101 -5.64 -12.80 -8.76
N LEU A 102 -5.73 -12.90 -7.43
CA LEU A 102 -6.51 -13.92 -6.75
C LEU A 102 -7.55 -13.32 -5.80
N ASP A 103 -8.68 -14.02 -5.64
CA ASP A 103 -9.68 -13.66 -4.63
C ASP A 103 -9.12 -13.84 -3.21
N GLU A 104 -9.24 -12.82 -2.37
CA GLU A 104 -8.74 -12.80 -0.99
C GLU A 104 -9.70 -13.45 0.02
N PHE A 105 -10.74 -14.16 -0.44
CA PHE A 105 -11.75 -14.70 0.46
C PHE A 105 -11.14 -15.60 1.54
N LYS A 106 -11.31 -15.18 2.81
CA LYS A 106 -10.84 -15.84 4.04
C LYS A 106 -9.32 -16.02 4.17
N THR A 107 -8.49 -15.42 3.30
CA THR A 107 -7.02 -15.59 3.34
C THR A 107 -6.39 -15.11 4.65
N SER A 108 -6.91 -14.05 5.26
CA SER A 108 -6.43 -13.55 6.56
C SER A 108 -7.08 -14.19 7.78
N LYS A 109 -8.18 -14.95 7.58
CA LYS A 109 -8.98 -15.55 8.67
C LYS A 109 -8.61 -16.99 8.98
N LEU A 110 -8.22 -17.75 7.96
CA LEU A 110 -7.87 -19.16 8.13
C LEU A 110 -6.37 -19.34 8.32
N CYS A 111 -5.98 -20.27 9.18
CA CYS A 111 -4.60 -20.68 9.37
C CYS A 111 -4.03 -21.26 8.08
N SER A 112 -2.85 -20.80 7.66
CA SER A 112 -2.18 -21.30 6.46
C SER A 112 -1.67 -22.73 6.53
N THR A 113 -1.60 -23.30 7.73
CA THR A 113 -1.19 -24.70 7.95
C THR A 113 -2.37 -25.65 8.05
N CYS A 114 -3.37 -25.32 8.88
CA CYS A 114 -4.48 -26.24 9.21
C CYS A 114 -5.84 -25.81 8.66
N HIS A 115 -5.93 -24.65 8.02
CA HIS A 115 -7.14 -24.07 7.43
C HIS A 115 -8.33 -23.89 8.40
N ARG A 116 -8.07 -23.92 9.71
CA ARG A 116 -9.04 -23.57 10.76
C ARG A 116 -9.09 -22.05 10.95
N GLU A 117 -10.23 -21.55 11.41
CA GLU A 117 -10.40 -20.12 11.70
C GLU A 117 -9.52 -19.70 12.88
N LEU A 118 -8.86 -18.55 12.73
CA LEU A 118 -7.98 -18.00 13.72
C LEU A 118 -8.73 -17.07 14.67
N SER A 119 -8.37 -17.13 15.95
CA SER A 119 -8.94 -16.31 17.00
C SER A 119 -8.18 -14.98 17.18
N PRO A 120 -8.87 -13.89 17.52
CA PRO A 120 -8.21 -12.63 17.85
C PRO A 120 -7.39 -12.77 19.14
N VAL A 121 -6.30 -12.01 19.21
CA VAL A 121 -5.45 -11.93 20.40
C VAL A 121 -5.67 -10.59 21.07
N SER A 122 -5.87 -10.61 22.39
CA SER A 122 -6.01 -9.39 23.19
C SER A 122 -4.92 -9.33 24.24
N TYR A 123 -4.46 -8.13 24.54
CA TYR A 123 -3.43 -7.87 25.55
C TYR A 123 -3.85 -6.72 26.47
N LEU A 124 -3.33 -6.73 27.69
CA LEU A 124 -3.56 -5.67 28.67
C LEU A 124 -2.65 -4.50 28.34
N VAL A 125 -3.23 -3.30 28.27
CA VAL A 125 -2.51 -2.06 28.05
C VAL A 125 -2.59 -1.23 29.32
N ASP A 126 -1.44 -0.77 29.80
CA ASP A 126 -1.39 0.16 30.92
C ASP A 126 -1.96 1.52 30.49
N PRO A 127 -2.83 2.15 31.30
CA PRO A 127 -3.52 3.40 30.96
C PRO A 127 -2.58 4.54 30.55
N ASP A 128 -1.38 4.57 31.13
CA ASP A 128 -0.38 5.60 30.87
C ASP A 128 0.26 5.53 29.48
N LEU A 129 0.19 4.37 28.82
CA LEU A 129 0.76 4.17 27.48
C LEU A 129 -0.22 4.52 26.35
N ASP A 130 -1.52 4.66 26.64
CA ASP A 130 -2.56 5.03 25.64
C ASP A 130 -2.57 6.55 25.33
N LYS A 131 -1.58 7.31 25.82
CA LYS A 131 -1.46 8.78 25.69
C LYS A 131 -1.17 9.31 24.28
N ARG A 132 -1.36 8.54 23.20
CA ARG A 132 -0.98 9.00 21.83
C ARG A 132 -2.17 9.37 20.95
N ARG A 133 -2.75 10.53 21.26
CA ARG A 133 -3.22 11.49 20.23
C ARG A 133 -2.76 12.90 20.57
N LYS A 134 -1.63 13.33 19.98
CA LYS A 134 -1.31 14.76 19.87
C LYS A 134 -2.23 15.36 18.81
N ARG A 135 -3.33 15.99 19.21
CA ARG A 135 -4.04 16.97 18.36
C ARG A 135 -3.54 18.35 18.78
N ALA A 136 -2.86 19.05 17.85
CA ALA A 136 -2.46 20.46 18.01
C ALA A 136 -1.73 20.78 19.34
N GLY A 137 -0.71 20.00 19.70
CA GLY A 137 0.16 20.30 20.84
C GLY A 137 -0.47 20.14 22.24
N LYS A 138 -1.78 19.95 22.34
CA LYS A 138 -2.47 19.66 23.62
C LYS A 138 -2.61 18.15 23.80
N ILE A 139 -2.03 17.65 24.89
CA ILE A 139 -2.33 16.32 25.42
C ILE A 139 -3.76 16.40 25.97
N ILE A 140 -4.73 15.85 25.24
CA ILE A 140 -6.08 15.68 25.77
C ILE A 140 -6.04 14.39 26.57
N SER A 141 -5.95 14.48 27.90
CA SER A 141 -6.17 13.31 28.76
C SER A 141 -7.64 12.91 28.58
N ARG A 142 -7.86 11.73 27.99
CA ARG A 142 -9.12 11.03 28.17
C ARG A 142 -8.95 10.26 29.47
N TYR A 143 -9.70 10.65 30.50
CA TYR A 143 -9.94 9.91 31.76
C TYR A 143 -8.77 9.03 32.25
N HIS A 144 -8.13 9.42 33.36
CA HIS A 144 -7.32 8.49 34.15
C HIS A 144 -8.23 7.38 34.68
N SER A 145 -8.40 6.28 33.94
CA SER A 145 -8.84 5.02 34.55
C SER A 145 -7.60 4.28 35.02
N GLU A 146 -7.54 3.91 36.29
CA GLU A 146 -6.44 3.12 36.85
C GLU A 146 -6.46 1.66 36.37
N GLU A 147 -7.58 1.22 35.78
CA GLU A 147 -7.77 -0.15 35.32
C GLU A 147 -7.07 -0.43 33.98
N ARG A 148 -6.32 -1.54 33.93
CA ARG A 148 -5.72 -2.06 32.70
C ARG A 148 -6.82 -2.40 31.70
N LYS A 149 -6.71 -1.83 30.51
CA LYS A 149 -7.68 -2.08 29.45
C LYS A 149 -7.24 -3.26 28.58
N LEU A 150 -8.17 -4.18 28.31
CA LEU A 150 -7.96 -5.22 27.32
C LEU A 150 -8.12 -4.63 25.91
N VAL A 151 -7.09 -4.73 25.08
CA VAL A 151 -7.07 -4.21 23.70
C VAL A 151 -6.78 -5.36 22.73
N GLU A 152 -7.54 -5.43 21.64
CA GLU A 152 -7.32 -6.39 20.58
C GLU A 152 -6.09 -6.01 19.73
N CYS A 153 -5.19 -6.96 19.53
CA CYS A 153 -4.12 -6.86 18.56
C CYS A 153 -4.64 -7.28 17.19
N HIS A 154 -4.89 -6.31 16.30
CA HIS A 154 -5.34 -6.64 14.94
C HIS A 154 -4.24 -7.24 14.06
N ALA A 155 -2.96 -7.09 14.42
CA ALA A 155 -1.84 -7.60 13.64
C ALA A 155 -1.55 -9.09 13.89
N VAL A 156 -1.98 -9.63 15.03
CA VAL A 156 -1.65 -11.00 15.47
C VAL A 156 -2.93 -11.80 15.70
N LEU A 157 -2.93 -13.05 15.24
CA LEU A 157 -4.03 -13.99 15.38
C LEU A 157 -3.51 -15.30 16.00
N ARG A 158 -4.36 -16.01 16.74
CA ARG A 158 -4.03 -17.29 17.38
C ARG A 158 -4.71 -18.45 16.67
N CYS A 159 -3.98 -19.53 16.44
CA CYS A 159 -4.57 -20.79 16.04
C CYS A 159 -4.85 -21.64 17.28
N ASP A 160 -6.11 -22.01 17.49
CA ASP A 160 -6.51 -22.81 18.67
C ASP A 160 -6.33 -24.32 18.47
N GLN A 161 -5.92 -24.74 17.27
CA GLN A 161 -5.79 -26.17 16.95
C GLN A 161 -4.55 -26.75 17.62
N LYS A 162 -4.75 -27.66 18.59
CA LYS A 162 -3.68 -28.28 19.40
C LYS A 162 -2.55 -28.94 18.59
N LYS A 163 -2.88 -29.47 17.41
CA LYS A 163 -1.92 -30.15 16.52
C LYS A 163 -1.25 -29.21 15.51
N CYS A 164 -1.62 -27.92 15.51
CA CYS A 164 -1.01 -26.95 14.63
C CYS A 164 0.23 -26.36 15.32
N GLU A 165 1.39 -26.55 14.70
CA GLU A 165 2.66 -26.03 15.21
C GLU A 165 2.66 -24.49 15.27
N ALA A 166 1.91 -23.85 14.38
CA ALA A 166 1.74 -22.41 14.37
C ALA A 166 0.70 -22.00 15.42
N SER A 167 1.17 -21.59 16.60
CA SER A 167 0.32 -21.06 17.67
C SER A 167 -0.17 -19.64 17.37
N TYR A 168 0.71 -18.78 16.86
CA TYR A 168 0.41 -17.39 16.54
C TYR A 168 0.86 -17.02 15.13
N TRP A 169 0.07 -16.16 14.48
CA TRP A 169 0.30 -15.66 13.14
C TRP A 169 0.31 -14.15 13.12
N ASN A 170 1.31 -13.57 12.46
CA ASN A 170 1.11 -12.23 11.89
C ASN A 170 0.05 -12.36 10.78
N ARG A 171 -1.01 -11.55 10.88
CA ARG A 171 -2.18 -11.59 9.99
C ARG A 171 -1.78 -11.44 8.52
N ASP A 172 -0.88 -10.52 8.21
CA ASP A 172 -0.48 -10.21 6.84
C ASP A 172 0.41 -11.32 6.27
N VAL A 173 1.31 -11.88 7.09
CA VAL A 173 2.15 -13.03 6.69
C VAL A 173 1.28 -14.25 6.41
N ASN A 174 0.32 -14.57 7.29
CA ASN A 174 -0.60 -15.69 7.10
C ASN A 174 -1.43 -15.51 5.82
N ALA A 175 -1.95 -14.30 5.58
CA ALA A 175 -2.67 -13.99 4.35
C ALA A 175 -1.81 -14.19 3.10
N ALA A 176 -0.56 -13.73 3.11
CA ALA A 176 0.37 -13.89 1.99
C ALA A 176 0.68 -15.36 1.69
N ILE A 177 0.92 -16.18 2.72
CA ILE A 177 1.14 -17.63 2.55
C ILE A 177 -0.10 -18.29 1.93
N ASN A 178 -1.29 -17.96 2.43
CA ASN A 178 -2.54 -18.48 1.88
C ASN A 178 -2.73 -18.10 0.40
N ILE A 179 -2.43 -16.85 0.02
CA ILE A 179 -2.51 -16.40 -1.37
C ILE A 179 -1.59 -17.22 -2.28
N VAL A 180 -0.35 -17.51 -1.84
CA VAL A 180 0.59 -18.34 -2.61
C VAL A 180 0.12 -19.79 -2.69
N ASN A 181 -0.36 -20.36 -1.58
CA ASN A 181 -0.86 -21.74 -1.54
C ASN A 181 -2.09 -21.92 -2.46
N LEU A 182 -2.98 -20.92 -2.51
CA LEU A 182 -4.10 -20.90 -3.43
C LEU A 182 -3.65 -20.91 -4.89
N LEU A 183 -2.63 -20.10 -5.24
CA LEU A 183 -2.09 -20.10 -6.60
C LEU A 183 -1.54 -21.48 -6.98
N LYS A 184 -0.73 -22.07 -6.08
CA LYS A 184 -0.14 -23.40 -6.31
C LYS A 184 -1.22 -24.45 -6.52
N TYR A 185 -2.22 -24.47 -5.64
CA TYR A 185 -3.32 -25.41 -5.72
C TYR A 185 -4.10 -25.26 -7.03
N GLU A 186 -4.36 -24.02 -7.47
CA GLU A 186 -5.06 -23.75 -8.74
C GLU A 186 -4.28 -24.22 -9.96
N ILE A 187 -2.95 -24.03 -9.95
CA ILE A 187 -2.07 -24.54 -11.02
C ILE A 187 -2.06 -26.07 -11.07
N GLU A 188 -2.02 -26.73 -9.92
CA GLU A 188 -1.89 -28.20 -9.82
C GLU A 188 -3.22 -28.92 -10.06
N HIS A 189 -4.34 -28.40 -9.56
CA HIS A 189 -5.62 -29.12 -9.48
C HIS A 189 -6.74 -28.47 -10.31
N GLY A 190 -6.53 -27.29 -10.91
CA GLY A 190 -7.53 -26.65 -11.76
C GLY A 190 -8.76 -26.11 -11.02
N GLY A 191 -8.57 -25.57 -9.81
CA GLY A 191 -9.67 -25.02 -9.02
C GLY A 191 -9.20 -24.35 -7.73
N ARG A 192 -10.16 -23.99 -6.86
CA ARG A 192 -9.87 -23.33 -5.58
C ARG A 192 -10.02 -24.30 -4.42
N MET A 193 -9.12 -24.21 -3.44
CA MET A 193 -9.22 -24.97 -2.20
C MET A 193 -10.56 -24.75 -1.52
N ALA A 194 -11.26 -25.84 -1.17
CA ALA A 194 -12.62 -25.79 -0.62
C ALA A 194 -12.76 -24.89 0.61
N ALA A 195 -11.77 -24.89 1.51
CA ALA A 195 -11.77 -24.04 2.71
C ALA A 195 -11.84 -22.53 2.40
N PHE A 196 -11.32 -22.13 1.24
CA PHE A 196 -11.25 -20.75 0.77
C PHE A 196 -12.26 -20.46 -0.34
N ALA A 197 -13.14 -21.39 -0.68
CA ALA A 197 -14.18 -21.19 -1.67
C ALA A 197 -15.35 -20.39 -1.06
N ARG A 198 -15.96 -19.52 -1.86
CA ARG A 198 -17.25 -18.93 -1.51
C ARG A 198 -18.32 -20.00 -1.72
N VAL A 199 -19.26 -20.12 -0.79
CA VAL A 199 -20.47 -20.91 -1.05
C VAL A 199 -21.16 -20.24 -2.23
N GLN A 200 -21.34 -20.97 -3.34
CA GLN A 200 -22.17 -20.48 -4.43
C GLN A 200 -23.60 -20.45 -3.90
N ASP A 201 -24.10 -19.26 -3.55
CA ASP A 201 -25.54 -19.05 -3.48
C ASP A 201 -26.07 -19.32 -4.89
N ARG A 202 -26.69 -20.48 -5.08
CA ARG A 202 -27.62 -20.68 -6.18
C ARG A 202 -28.77 -19.71 -5.91
N ARG A 203 -28.67 -18.51 -6.46
CA ARG A 203 -29.85 -17.65 -6.65
C ARG A 203 -30.56 -18.22 -7.87
N ASP A 204 -31.52 -19.09 -7.61
CA ASP A 204 -32.63 -19.36 -8.52
C ASP A 204 -33.49 -18.09 -8.64
#